data_AF-A0A5M8FJE6-F1
#
_entry.id   AF-A0A5M8FJE6-F1
#
_cell.length_a   1.000
_cell.length_b   1.000
_cell.length_c   1.000
_cell.angle_alpha   90.00
_cell.angle_beta   90.00
_cell.angle_gamma   90.00
#
_symmetry.space_group_name_H-M   'P 1'
#
loop_
_entity.id
_entity.type
_entity.pdbx_description
1 polymer ?
#
loop_
_entity_poly.entity_id
_entity_poly.type
_entity_poly.pdbx_seq_one_letter_code
_entity_poly.pdbx_strand_id
1 'polypeptide(L)'
;MLSEQARTTAVVRLLRQGLDLKLQFGGTAEAERHLRKAYATARDPHPLCCPWPQITAYRLAHLLMRGGAETSWCEVDALLAAASSDDVLGPAPLVYRLISLTKTPPAQEEIGTARADLYQRVQRLVRQRAAGGLRAVSYFGDERPLQPDWFNLLELAVYATGLDYAPLEGWCDPARDPFAGLGFDIAAWSVVEDAESATLRYPEPIARQRFEERRKQLSPCLAVAFISARQVVTHKPDGAEARDVLKARQAQDLLSLLTAQRSHLGGHSAVRAQDLTGERRQRKHRLLQALSTAGMVLDEAAFDRWWEDPRPVNRPCSALPILMLVGPNALPHR
;
A
#
# COMPACT_ATOMS: atom_id res chain seq x y z
N MET A 1 -0.70 -7.70 24.11
CA MET A 1 -1.10 -7.80 22.70
C MET A 1 -0.15 -6.95 21.88
N LEU A 2 0.26 -7.39 20.69
CA LEU A 2 1.12 -6.58 19.81
C LEU A 2 0.35 -5.33 19.34
N SER A 3 1.06 -4.21 19.19
CA SER A 3 0.50 -3.02 18.53
C SER A 3 0.12 -3.37 17.08
N GLU A 4 -0.82 -2.62 16.49
CA GLU A 4 -1.21 -2.80 15.09
C GLU A 4 -0.02 -2.72 14.13
N GLN A 5 0.93 -1.83 14.45
CA GLN A 5 2.16 -1.65 13.71
C GLN A 5 3.12 -2.83 13.83
N ALA A 6 3.34 -3.35 15.04
CA ALA A 6 4.15 -4.54 15.25
C ALA A 6 3.54 -5.76 14.53
N ARG A 7 2.21 -5.88 14.53
CA ARG A 7 1.49 -6.91 13.76
C ARG A 7 1.65 -6.72 12.26
N THR A 8 1.51 -5.50 11.76
CA THR A 8 1.71 -5.18 10.33
C THR A 8 3.13 -5.55 9.89
N THR A 9 4.13 -5.16 10.67
CA THR A 9 5.55 -5.49 10.42
C THR A 9 5.78 -6.99 10.40
N ALA A 10 5.16 -7.72 11.34
CA ALA A 10 5.22 -9.18 11.37
C ALA A 10 4.55 -9.82 10.14
N VAL A 11 3.39 -9.31 9.70
CA VAL A 11 2.70 -9.77 8.49
C VAL A 11 3.56 -9.56 7.26
N VAL A 12 4.13 -8.36 7.08
CA VAL A 12 5.03 -8.03 5.96
C VAL A 12 6.22 -8.99 5.93
N ARG A 13 6.87 -9.20 7.07
CA ARG A 13 8.00 -10.14 7.17
C ARG A 13 7.61 -11.57 6.82
N LEU A 14 6.51 -12.07 7.37
CA LEU A 14 6.03 -13.44 7.11
C LEU A 14 5.59 -13.64 5.66
N LEU A 15 4.90 -12.64 5.07
CA LEU A 15 4.56 -12.65 3.66
C LEU A 15 5.81 -12.73 2.79
N ARG A 16 6.81 -11.89 3.05
CA ARG A 16 8.08 -11.90 2.30
C ARG A 16 8.74 -13.28 2.36
N GLN A 17 8.89 -13.84 3.56
CA GLN A 17 9.44 -15.19 3.75
C GLN A 17 8.65 -16.25 2.98
N GLY A 18 7.33 -16.22 3.04
CA GLY A 18 6.48 -17.17 2.32
C GLY A 18 6.54 -17.03 0.81
N LEU A 19 6.61 -15.80 0.28
CA LEU A 19 6.71 -15.54 -1.16
C LEU A 19 8.10 -15.90 -1.70
N ASP A 20 9.16 -15.62 -0.96
CA ASP A 20 10.52 -15.99 -1.35
C ASP A 20 10.66 -17.52 -1.44
N LEU A 21 10.08 -18.25 -0.49
CA LEU A 21 10.04 -19.72 -0.50
C LEU A 21 9.13 -20.28 -1.61
N LYS A 22 8.02 -19.60 -1.96
CA LYS A 22 7.11 -19.98 -3.06
C LYS A 22 7.83 -20.02 -4.43
N LEU A 23 8.90 -19.24 -4.58
CA LEU A 23 9.72 -19.18 -5.79
C LEU A 23 10.77 -20.29 -5.86
N GLN A 24 11.04 -20.99 -4.75
CA GLN A 24 12.02 -22.07 -4.67
C GLN A 24 11.37 -23.42 -4.94
N PHE A 25 12.08 -24.29 -5.67
CA PHE A 25 11.65 -25.66 -5.91
C PHE A 25 11.52 -26.44 -4.59
N GLY A 26 10.38 -27.08 -4.35
CA GLY A 26 10.12 -27.81 -3.10
C GLY A 26 9.90 -26.95 -1.85
N GLY A 27 9.87 -25.62 -1.97
CA GLY A 27 9.65 -24.68 -0.86
C GLY A 27 8.18 -24.56 -0.41
N THR A 28 7.25 -25.23 -1.09
CA THR A 28 5.81 -25.04 -0.96
C THR A 28 5.28 -25.28 0.47
N ALA A 29 5.71 -26.33 1.17
CA ALA A 29 5.22 -26.61 2.53
C ALA A 29 5.64 -25.54 3.55
N GLU A 30 6.89 -25.06 3.46
CA GLU A 30 7.38 -24.01 4.34
C GLU A 30 6.74 -22.65 4.01
N ALA A 31 6.58 -22.35 2.70
CA ALA A 31 5.84 -21.19 2.24
C ALA A 31 4.41 -21.17 2.80
N GLU A 32 3.72 -22.32 2.81
CA GLU A 32 2.37 -22.43 3.35
C GLU A 32 2.32 -22.10 4.83
N ARG A 33 3.26 -22.65 5.62
CA ARG A 33 3.37 -22.36 7.06
C ARG A 33 3.54 -20.86 7.31
N HIS A 34 4.39 -20.17 6.55
CA HIS A 34 4.59 -18.73 6.67
C HIS A 34 3.35 -17.92 6.27
N LEU A 35 2.70 -18.27 5.16
CA LEU A 35 1.51 -17.57 4.67
C LEU A 35 0.28 -17.79 5.56
N ARG A 36 0.10 -18.99 6.13
CA ARG A 36 -0.93 -19.24 7.15
C ARG A 36 -0.71 -18.39 8.40
N LYS A 37 0.53 -18.31 8.88
CA LYS A 37 0.87 -17.46 10.03
C LYS A 37 0.68 -15.98 9.72
N ALA A 38 1.01 -15.53 8.51
CA ALA A 38 0.77 -14.17 8.06
C ALA A 38 -0.74 -13.85 8.06
N TYR A 39 -1.56 -14.72 7.48
CA TYR A 39 -3.02 -14.56 7.44
C TYR A 39 -3.63 -14.53 8.84
N ALA A 40 -3.26 -15.48 9.72
CA ALA A 40 -3.71 -15.47 11.11
C ALA A 40 -3.29 -14.19 11.85
N THR A 41 -2.04 -13.73 11.67
CA THR A 41 -1.55 -12.48 12.29
C THR A 41 -2.30 -11.26 11.77
N ALA A 42 -2.72 -11.26 10.50
CA ALA A 42 -3.50 -10.19 9.91
C ALA A 42 -4.97 -10.22 10.35
N ARG A 43 -5.55 -11.39 10.62
CA ARG A 43 -6.97 -11.55 10.92
C ARG A 43 -7.30 -11.52 12.41
N ASP A 44 -6.49 -12.15 13.25
CA ASP A 44 -6.85 -12.46 14.63
C ASP A 44 -5.98 -11.70 15.66
N PRO A 45 -6.49 -11.40 16.87
CA PRO A 45 -7.89 -11.56 17.30
C PRO A 45 -8.84 -10.50 16.71
N HIS A 46 -8.27 -9.41 16.19
CA HIS A 46 -9.00 -8.36 15.49
C HIS A 46 -8.32 -8.12 14.14
N PRO A 47 -9.07 -8.03 13.03
CA PRO A 47 -8.48 -7.80 11.72
C PRO A 47 -7.65 -6.52 11.71
N LEU A 48 -6.46 -6.59 11.10
CA LEU A 48 -5.70 -5.39 10.72
C LEU A 48 -6.48 -4.61 9.66
N CYS A 49 -6.19 -3.32 9.55
CA CYS A 49 -6.74 -2.50 8.49
C CYS A 49 -6.45 -3.10 7.10
N CYS A 50 -7.36 -2.86 6.16
CA CYS A 50 -7.15 -3.13 4.74
C CYS A 50 -5.76 -2.58 4.32
N PRO A 51 -4.96 -3.34 3.55
CA PRO A 51 -5.32 -4.52 2.76
C PRO A 51 -4.78 -5.84 3.34
N TRP A 52 -4.25 -5.82 4.57
CA TRP A 52 -3.40 -6.92 5.05
C TRP A 52 -4.13 -8.26 5.12
N PRO A 53 -5.38 -8.34 5.65
CA PRO A 53 -6.15 -9.57 5.60
C PRO A 53 -6.39 -10.06 4.17
N GLN A 54 -6.65 -9.16 3.23
CA GLN A 54 -6.96 -9.48 1.83
C GLN A 54 -5.72 -10.01 1.10
N ILE A 55 -4.58 -9.32 1.21
CA ILE A 55 -3.32 -9.72 0.58
C ILE A 55 -2.90 -11.10 1.08
N THR A 56 -2.92 -11.30 2.40
CA THR A 56 -2.50 -12.58 3.00
C THR A 56 -3.44 -13.72 2.62
N ALA A 57 -4.76 -13.48 2.59
CA ALA A 57 -5.72 -14.47 2.12
C ALA A 57 -5.50 -14.84 0.65
N TYR A 58 -5.33 -13.83 -0.22
CA TYR A 58 -5.08 -14.03 -1.65
C TYR A 58 -3.81 -14.86 -1.90
N ARG A 59 -2.71 -14.53 -1.23
CA ARG A 59 -1.44 -15.25 -1.39
C ARG A 59 -1.50 -16.68 -0.87
N LEU A 60 -2.14 -16.89 0.27
CA LEU A 60 -2.33 -18.23 0.82
C LEU A 60 -3.19 -19.08 -0.12
N ALA A 61 -4.34 -18.56 -0.58
CA ALA A 61 -5.22 -19.26 -1.52
C ALA A 61 -4.46 -19.73 -2.76
N HIS A 62 -3.69 -18.82 -3.35
CA HIS A 62 -2.92 -19.09 -4.56
C HIS A 62 -1.81 -20.12 -4.36
N LEU A 63 -1.23 -20.22 -3.15
CA LEU A 63 -0.29 -21.28 -2.84
C LEU A 63 -1.01 -22.62 -2.70
N LEU A 64 -2.14 -22.66 -1.99
CA LEU A 64 -2.94 -23.89 -1.79
C LEU A 64 -3.44 -24.47 -3.11
N MET A 65 -3.82 -23.61 -4.07
CA MET A 65 -4.24 -24.03 -5.41
C MET A 65 -3.17 -24.83 -6.18
N ARG A 66 -1.88 -24.75 -5.80
CA ARG A 66 -0.82 -25.57 -6.40
C ARG A 66 -0.93 -27.05 -6.05
N GLY A 67 -1.68 -27.41 -5.00
CA GLY A 67 -1.94 -28.80 -4.62
C GLY A 67 -2.82 -29.56 -5.63
N GLY A 68 -3.35 -28.89 -6.67
CA GLY A 68 -4.10 -29.53 -7.73
C GLY A 68 -5.32 -30.29 -7.20
N ALA A 69 -5.39 -31.59 -7.49
CA ALA A 69 -6.50 -32.45 -7.08
C ALA A 69 -6.63 -32.64 -5.56
N GLU A 70 -5.54 -32.50 -4.79
CA GLU A 70 -5.52 -32.65 -3.34
C GLU A 70 -5.94 -31.36 -2.59
N THR A 71 -6.15 -30.28 -3.34
CA THR A 71 -6.52 -28.98 -2.79
C THR A 71 -7.89 -29.00 -2.10
N SER A 72 -7.95 -28.48 -0.87
CA SER A 72 -9.22 -28.16 -0.21
C SER A 72 -9.85 -26.92 -0.86
N TRP A 73 -10.65 -27.12 -1.91
CA TRP A 73 -11.28 -26.02 -2.67
C TRP A 73 -12.26 -25.18 -1.83
N CYS A 74 -12.86 -25.74 -0.78
CA CYS A 74 -13.67 -24.98 0.18
C CYS A 74 -12.83 -23.97 0.96
N GLU A 75 -11.63 -24.36 1.40
CA GLU A 75 -10.70 -23.44 2.08
C GLU A 75 -10.23 -22.33 1.13
N VAL A 76 -9.88 -22.71 -0.11
CA VAL A 76 -9.49 -21.75 -1.14
C VAL A 76 -10.61 -20.75 -1.43
N ASP A 77 -11.86 -21.19 -1.58
CA ASP A 77 -12.99 -20.27 -1.78
C ASP A 77 -13.17 -19.31 -0.61
N ALA A 78 -13.10 -19.81 0.64
CA ALA A 78 -13.22 -18.96 1.83
C ALA A 78 -12.12 -17.89 1.88
N LEU A 79 -10.88 -18.25 1.54
CA LEU A 79 -9.76 -17.31 1.45
C LEU A 79 -9.94 -16.30 0.32
N LEU A 80 -10.41 -16.73 -0.86
CA LEU A 80 -10.65 -15.83 -1.99
C LEU A 80 -11.87 -14.92 -1.78
N ALA A 81 -12.88 -15.40 -1.04
CA ALA A 81 -13.99 -14.58 -0.57
C ALA A 81 -13.49 -13.47 0.36
N ALA A 82 -12.62 -13.82 1.32
CA ALA A 82 -11.98 -12.83 2.19
C ALA A 82 -11.10 -11.86 1.40
N ALA A 83 -10.32 -12.35 0.42
CA ALA A 83 -9.48 -11.52 -0.44
C ALA A 83 -10.26 -10.56 -1.36
N SER A 84 -11.52 -10.84 -1.63
CA SER A 84 -12.39 -10.07 -2.52
C SER A 84 -13.53 -9.33 -1.78
N SER A 85 -13.42 -9.23 -0.45
CA SER A 85 -14.37 -8.49 0.39
C SER A 85 -14.35 -6.99 0.10
N ASP A 86 -13.22 -6.48 -0.40
CA ASP A 86 -13.05 -5.13 -0.94
C ASP A 86 -12.46 -5.19 -2.36
N ASP A 87 -12.31 -4.03 -3.00
CA ASP A 87 -11.80 -3.93 -4.37
C ASP A 87 -10.30 -3.58 -4.42
N VAL A 88 -9.57 -3.68 -3.30
CA VAL A 88 -8.17 -3.20 -3.18
C VAL A 88 -7.20 -4.01 -4.04
N LEU A 89 -7.46 -5.30 -4.20
CA LEU A 89 -6.68 -6.22 -5.04
C LEU A 89 -7.18 -6.27 -6.50
N GLY A 90 -8.21 -5.49 -6.82
CA GLY A 90 -8.84 -5.52 -8.14
C GLY A 90 -9.56 -6.85 -8.45
N PRO A 91 -9.71 -7.21 -9.74
CA PRO A 91 -10.55 -8.33 -10.14
C PRO A 91 -9.87 -9.71 -9.99
N ALA A 92 -8.56 -9.76 -9.76
CA ALA A 92 -7.82 -11.03 -9.78
C ALA A 92 -8.35 -12.06 -8.76
N PRO A 93 -8.57 -11.73 -7.46
CA PRO A 93 -9.11 -12.71 -6.52
C PRO A 93 -10.50 -13.24 -6.92
N LEU A 94 -11.34 -12.40 -7.55
CA LEU A 94 -12.66 -12.81 -8.03
C LEU A 94 -12.56 -13.81 -9.19
N VAL A 95 -11.58 -13.64 -10.09
CA VAL A 95 -11.32 -14.59 -11.19
C VAL A 95 -10.89 -15.95 -10.64
N TYR A 96 -9.95 -15.98 -9.69
CA TYR A 96 -9.56 -17.23 -9.04
C TYR A 96 -10.70 -17.86 -8.24
N ARG A 97 -11.59 -17.04 -7.67
CA ARG A 97 -12.75 -17.54 -6.94
C ARG A 97 -13.78 -18.24 -7.85
N LEU A 98 -13.92 -17.78 -9.10
CA LEU A 98 -14.72 -18.52 -10.09
C LEU A 98 -14.16 -19.93 -10.28
N ILE A 99 -12.82 -20.09 -10.31
CA ILE A 99 -12.17 -21.40 -10.40
C ILE A 99 -12.48 -22.24 -9.16
N SER A 100 -12.28 -21.70 -7.94
CA SER A 100 -12.55 -22.47 -6.72
C SER A 100 -14.00 -22.96 -6.66
N LEU A 101 -14.97 -22.10 -6.98
CA LEU A 101 -16.38 -22.47 -7.03
C LEU A 101 -16.69 -23.55 -8.09
N THR A 102 -15.92 -23.65 -9.17
CA THR A 102 -16.07 -24.76 -10.15
C THR A 102 -15.59 -26.10 -9.63
N LYS A 103 -14.66 -26.09 -8.67
CA LYS A 103 -14.01 -27.28 -8.11
C LYS A 103 -14.61 -27.74 -6.78
N THR A 104 -15.33 -26.86 -6.07
CA THR A 104 -16.07 -27.23 -4.85
C THR A 104 -17.20 -28.21 -5.19
N PRO A 105 -17.29 -29.38 -4.50
CA PRO A 105 -18.35 -30.37 -4.70
C PRO A 105 -19.75 -29.74 -4.53
N PRO A 106 -20.75 -30.12 -5.35
CA PRO A 106 -21.97 -29.35 -5.43
C PRO A 106 -22.94 -29.51 -4.25
N ALA A 107 -23.43 -28.37 -3.75
CA ALA A 107 -24.86 -28.17 -3.54
C ALA A 107 -25.39 -27.45 -4.79
N GLN A 108 -26.07 -28.19 -5.66
CA GLN A 108 -26.13 -27.93 -7.11
C GLN A 108 -26.88 -26.65 -7.54
N GLU A 109 -27.79 -26.10 -6.72
CA GLU A 109 -28.53 -24.87 -7.06
C GLU A 109 -27.85 -23.58 -6.54
N GLU A 110 -27.36 -23.55 -5.31
CA GLU A 110 -26.77 -22.33 -4.72
C GLU A 110 -25.46 -21.91 -5.42
N ILE A 111 -24.68 -22.88 -5.89
CA ILE A 111 -23.41 -22.62 -6.58
C ILE A 111 -23.65 -22.02 -7.97
N GLY A 112 -24.74 -22.39 -8.66
CA GLY A 112 -25.08 -21.83 -9.97
C GLY A 112 -25.32 -20.31 -9.89
N THR A 113 -26.14 -19.90 -8.93
CA THR A 113 -26.42 -18.48 -8.64
C THR A 113 -25.16 -17.74 -8.19
N ALA A 114 -24.39 -18.30 -7.25
CA ALA A 114 -23.15 -17.69 -6.76
C ALA A 114 -22.10 -17.46 -7.87
N ARG A 115 -21.96 -18.42 -8.81
CA ARG A 115 -21.07 -18.27 -9.98
C ARG A 115 -21.55 -17.17 -10.92
N ALA A 116 -22.85 -17.11 -11.21
CA ALA A 116 -23.44 -16.09 -12.07
C ALA A 116 -23.26 -14.68 -11.50
N ASP A 117 -23.54 -14.49 -10.21
CA ASP A 117 -23.37 -13.22 -9.50
C ASP A 117 -21.90 -12.77 -9.49
N LEU A 118 -20.99 -13.70 -9.21
CA LEU A 118 -19.56 -13.43 -9.19
C LEU A 118 -19.04 -13.04 -10.58
N TYR A 119 -19.47 -13.75 -11.63
CA TYR A 119 -19.11 -13.44 -13.01
C TYR A 119 -19.60 -12.04 -13.42
N GLN A 120 -20.85 -11.69 -13.08
CA GLN A 120 -21.38 -10.34 -13.33
C GLN A 120 -20.60 -9.25 -12.56
N ARG A 121 -20.17 -9.52 -11.32
CA ARG A 121 -19.31 -8.60 -10.55
C ARG A 121 -17.96 -8.39 -11.25
N VAL A 122 -17.30 -9.47 -11.71
CA VAL A 122 -16.04 -9.39 -12.47
C VAL A 122 -16.22 -8.55 -13.73
N GLN A 123 -17.27 -8.82 -14.52
CA GLN A 123 -17.56 -8.07 -15.74
C GLN A 123 -17.75 -6.57 -15.47
N ARG A 124 -18.48 -6.20 -14.41
CA ARG A 124 -18.68 -4.80 -14.02
C ARG A 124 -17.36 -4.11 -13.67
N LEU A 125 -16.52 -4.74 -12.85
CA LEU A 125 -15.23 -4.17 -12.43
C LEU A 125 -14.26 -4.00 -13.61
N VAL A 126 -14.19 -4.99 -14.51
CA VAL A 126 -13.37 -4.92 -15.73
C VAL A 126 -13.86 -3.79 -16.64
N ARG A 127 -15.17 -3.67 -16.86
CA ARG A 127 -15.77 -2.59 -17.67
C ARG A 127 -15.56 -1.20 -17.06
N GLN A 128 -15.72 -1.06 -15.74
CA GLN A 128 -15.47 0.20 -15.03
C GLN A 128 -14.02 0.67 -15.19
N ARG A 129 -13.05 -0.26 -15.09
CA ARG A 129 -11.64 0.05 -15.33
C ARG A 129 -11.33 0.38 -16.79
N ALA A 130 -11.98 -0.28 -17.75
CA ALA A 130 -11.82 0.02 -19.17
C ALA A 130 -12.44 1.39 -19.54
N ALA A 131 -13.59 1.73 -18.96
CA ALA A 131 -14.35 2.95 -19.24
C ALA A 131 -13.74 4.22 -18.61
N GLY A 132 -12.99 4.11 -17.51
CA GLY A 132 -12.25 5.22 -16.89
C GLY A 132 -11.08 5.75 -17.72
N GLY A 133 -10.98 5.32 -18.98
CA GLY A 133 -9.75 5.30 -19.76
C GLY A 133 -8.79 4.28 -19.16
N LEU A 134 -8.02 3.60 -20.00
CA LEU A 134 -6.74 3.07 -19.56
C LEU A 134 -5.85 4.26 -19.13
N ARG A 135 -6.13 4.91 -17.99
CA ARG A 135 -5.04 5.10 -17.05
C ARG A 135 -4.66 3.68 -16.67
N ALA A 136 -3.88 3.03 -17.54
CA ALA A 136 -2.81 2.18 -17.07
C ALA A 136 -2.33 2.90 -15.82
N VAL A 137 -2.40 2.24 -14.68
CA VAL A 137 -1.55 2.65 -13.57
C VAL A 137 -0.19 2.66 -14.25
N SER A 138 0.25 3.85 -14.66
CA SER A 138 1.56 4.09 -15.22
C SER A 138 2.41 3.85 -14.02
N TYR A 139 2.71 2.57 -13.81
CA TYR A 139 3.93 2.12 -13.27
C TYR A 139 4.97 3.05 -13.95
N PHE A 140 5.47 4.02 -13.17
CA PHE A 140 6.51 4.96 -13.57
C PHE A 140 7.87 4.32 -13.31
N GLY A 141 8.43 3.69 -14.35
CA GLY A 141 9.67 2.91 -14.32
C GLY A 141 9.76 1.96 -15.52
N ASP A 142 10.83 1.16 -15.64
CA ASP A 142 11.01 0.09 -16.65
C ASP A 142 10.02 -1.09 -16.47
N GLU A 143 8.78 -0.78 -16.09
CA GLU A 143 7.79 -1.69 -15.52
C GLU A 143 7.06 -2.48 -16.61
N ARG A 144 7.64 -3.65 -16.86
CA ARG A 144 7.00 -4.76 -17.58
C ARG A 144 5.77 -5.25 -16.79
N PRO A 145 4.71 -5.74 -17.47
CA PRO A 145 3.54 -6.31 -16.82
C PRO A 145 3.87 -7.42 -15.82
N LEU A 146 2.97 -7.57 -14.83
CA LEU A 146 2.84 -8.62 -13.81
C LEU A 146 3.18 -10.01 -14.34
N GLN A 147 4.44 -10.49 -14.28
CA GLN A 147 4.87 -11.66 -15.07
C GLN A 147 4.53 -11.49 -16.58
N PRO A 148 5.10 -12.28 -17.51
CA PRO A 148 4.57 -12.28 -18.88
C PRO A 148 3.10 -12.69 -18.81
N ASP A 149 2.17 -11.96 -19.44
CA ASP A 149 0.72 -12.27 -19.41
C ASP A 149 0.44 -13.76 -19.69
N TRP A 150 1.28 -14.39 -20.50
CA TRP A 150 1.24 -15.83 -20.80
C TRP A 150 1.46 -16.76 -19.59
N PHE A 151 2.30 -16.39 -18.62
CA PHE A 151 2.50 -17.20 -17.41
C PHE A 151 1.26 -17.16 -16.52
N ASN A 152 0.67 -15.97 -16.30
CA ASN A 152 -0.58 -15.84 -15.55
C ASN A 152 -1.72 -16.62 -16.22
N LEU A 153 -1.81 -16.58 -17.55
CA LEU A 153 -2.81 -17.32 -18.31
C LEU A 153 -2.59 -18.84 -18.23
N LEU A 154 -1.33 -19.30 -18.28
CA LEU A 154 -0.99 -20.71 -18.14
C LEU A 154 -1.24 -21.21 -16.71
N GLU A 155 -0.91 -20.42 -15.70
CA GLU A 155 -1.20 -20.70 -14.29
C GLU A 155 -2.71 -20.78 -14.04
N LEU A 156 -3.48 -19.84 -14.60
CA LEU A 156 -4.93 -19.87 -14.56
C LEU A 156 -5.50 -21.13 -15.23
N ALA A 157 -4.93 -21.54 -16.36
CA ALA A 157 -5.33 -22.76 -17.05
C ALA A 157 -5.02 -24.02 -16.22
N VAL A 158 -3.85 -24.09 -15.58
CA VAL A 158 -3.49 -25.19 -14.68
C VAL A 158 -4.48 -25.27 -13.51
N TYR A 159 -4.79 -24.16 -12.86
CA TYR A 159 -5.77 -24.14 -11.77
C TYR A 159 -7.19 -24.53 -12.23
N ALA A 160 -7.63 -24.02 -13.38
CA ALA A 160 -8.94 -24.34 -13.93
C ALA A 160 -9.08 -25.81 -14.33
N THR A 161 -8.00 -26.41 -14.85
CA THR A 161 -8.00 -27.81 -15.30
C THR A 161 -7.68 -28.80 -14.17
N GLY A 162 -6.97 -28.37 -13.13
CA GLY A 162 -6.46 -29.24 -12.06
C GLY A 162 -5.25 -30.07 -12.51
N LEU A 163 -4.55 -29.63 -13.56
CA LEU A 163 -3.30 -30.25 -14.01
C LEU A 163 -2.18 -30.09 -12.97
N ASP A 164 -1.13 -30.90 -13.09
CA ASP A 164 0.04 -30.82 -12.22
C ASP A 164 0.75 -29.46 -12.38
N TYR A 165 0.93 -28.76 -11.26
CA TYR A 165 1.61 -27.47 -11.22
C TYR A 165 3.14 -27.59 -11.17
N ALA A 166 3.67 -28.75 -10.75
CA ALA A 166 5.12 -28.93 -10.54
C ALA A 166 6.01 -28.49 -11.72
N PRO A 167 5.63 -28.69 -13.00
CA PRO A 167 6.42 -28.22 -14.14
C PRO A 167 6.56 -26.70 -14.26
N LEU A 168 5.68 -25.92 -13.61
CA LEU A 168 5.69 -24.46 -13.60
C LEU A 168 6.41 -23.87 -12.37
N GLU A 169 6.78 -24.69 -11.38
CA GLU A 169 7.46 -24.22 -10.18
C GLU A 169 8.83 -23.61 -10.55
N GLY A 170 9.15 -22.43 -10.00
CA GLY A 170 10.41 -21.73 -10.28
C GLY A 170 10.50 -21.01 -11.63
N TRP A 171 9.51 -21.14 -12.52
CA TRP A 171 9.51 -20.44 -13.83
C TRP A 171 9.12 -18.96 -13.74
N CYS A 172 8.65 -18.52 -12.57
CA CYS A 172 8.41 -17.11 -12.29
C CYS A 172 9.74 -16.36 -12.18
N ASP A 173 10.02 -15.46 -13.12
CA ASP A 173 11.12 -14.49 -13.01
C ASP A 173 10.87 -13.58 -11.78
N PRO A 174 11.67 -13.69 -10.71
CA PRO A 174 11.48 -12.87 -9.51
C PRO A 174 11.60 -11.37 -9.81
N ALA A 175 12.33 -10.98 -10.85
CA ALA A 175 12.43 -9.57 -11.27
C ALA A 175 11.15 -9.04 -11.93
N ARG A 176 10.17 -9.91 -12.22
CA ARG A 176 8.89 -9.57 -12.87
C ARG A 176 7.66 -9.89 -12.03
N ASP A 177 7.82 -10.50 -10.85
CA ASP A 177 6.74 -10.56 -9.88
C ASP A 177 6.68 -9.20 -9.18
N PRO A 178 5.62 -8.38 -9.38
CA PRO A 178 5.48 -7.09 -8.71
C PRO A 178 5.23 -7.25 -7.21
N PHE A 179 5.22 -8.48 -6.70
CA PHE A 179 5.18 -8.80 -5.29
C PHE A 179 6.41 -9.60 -4.82
N ALA A 180 7.41 -9.84 -5.68
CA ALA A 180 8.74 -10.20 -5.20
C ALA A 180 9.26 -9.02 -4.34
N GLY A 181 9.71 -9.31 -3.11
CA GLY A 181 9.95 -8.25 -2.12
C GLY A 181 8.71 -7.42 -1.78
N LEU A 182 7.50 -7.94 -2.03
CA LEU A 182 6.19 -7.28 -1.91
C LEU A 182 5.93 -6.10 -2.85
N GLY A 183 6.82 -5.84 -3.83
CA GLY A 183 6.69 -4.69 -4.72
C GLY A 183 6.98 -3.35 -4.07
N PHE A 184 7.48 -3.37 -2.83
CA PHE A 184 7.67 -2.16 -2.04
C PHE A 184 8.99 -1.46 -2.35
N ASP A 185 9.98 -2.14 -2.91
CA ASP A 185 11.34 -1.58 -2.91
C ASP A 185 11.57 -0.50 -3.99
N ILE A 186 10.80 -0.52 -5.08
CA ILE A 186 11.00 0.38 -6.24
C ILE A 186 9.89 1.43 -6.36
N ALA A 187 8.66 1.09 -6.00
CA ALA A 187 7.49 1.95 -6.17
C ALA A 187 6.66 2.14 -4.87
N ALA A 188 7.22 1.87 -3.69
CA ALA A 188 6.45 2.03 -2.46
C ALA A 188 6.14 3.48 -2.11
N TRP A 189 4.92 3.62 -1.62
CA TRP A 189 4.40 4.77 -0.94
C TRP A 189 4.41 4.53 0.57
N SER A 190 4.48 5.61 1.35
CA SER A 190 4.36 5.59 2.81
C SER A 190 3.29 6.56 3.28
N VAL A 191 2.59 6.17 4.34
CA VAL A 191 1.70 7.06 5.10
C VAL A 191 2.38 7.35 6.42
N VAL A 192 2.78 8.61 6.62
CA VAL A 192 3.63 9.03 7.73
C VAL A 192 2.85 9.91 8.69
N GLU A 193 2.75 9.46 9.93
CA GLU A 193 2.17 10.16 11.08
C GLU A 193 3.24 10.47 12.13
N ASP A 194 4.28 9.63 12.17
CA ASP A 194 5.39 9.64 13.10
C ASP A 194 6.61 8.92 12.48
N ALA A 195 7.72 8.82 13.24
CA ALA A 195 8.93 8.18 12.77
C ALA A 195 8.77 6.68 12.50
N GLU A 196 7.86 6.01 13.23
CA GLU A 196 7.68 4.57 13.11
C GLU A 196 6.90 4.25 11.82
N SER A 197 5.79 4.94 11.57
CA SER A 197 4.94 4.79 10.38
C SER A 197 5.66 5.11 9.07
N ALA A 198 6.72 5.94 9.12
CA ALA A 198 7.61 6.19 7.98
C ALA A 198 8.30 4.95 7.42
N THR A 199 8.44 3.90 8.24
CA THR A 199 9.09 2.63 7.84
C THR A 199 8.14 1.71 7.06
N LEU A 200 6.82 1.93 7.16
CA LEU A 200 5.84 1.11 6.48
C LEU A 200 5.69 1.53 5.01
N ARG A 201 5.72 0.54 4.14
CA ARG A 201 5.67 0.68 2.69
C ARG A 201 4.41 0.01 2.15
N TYR A 202 3.77 0.66 1.18
CA TYR A 202 2.53 0.21 0.56
C TYR A 202 2.59 0.43 -0.96
N PRO A 203 1.82 -0.32 -1.77
CA PRO A 203 1.52 0.07 -3.14
C PRO A 203 0.67 1.35 -3.13
N GLU A 204 0.77 2.16 -4.19
CA GLU A 204 0.07 3.46 -4.26
C GLU A 204 -1.41 3.41 -3.90
N PRO A 205 -2.25 2.50 -4.48
CA PRO A 205 -3.68 2.52 -4.23
C PRO A 205 -4.01 2.32 -2.75
N ILE A 206 -3.25 1.42 -2.10
CA ILE A 206 -3.38 1.12 -0.67
C ILE A 206 -2.92 2.30 0.18
N ALA A 207 -1.78 2.91 -0.17
CA ALA A 207 -1.26 4.07 0.56
C ALA A 207 -2.27 5.23 0.53
N ARG A 208 -2.87 5.49 -0.64
CA ARG A 208 -3.91 6.51 -0.81
C ARG A 208 -5.15 6.21 0.03
N GLN A 209 -5.64 4.98 0.01
CA GLN A 209 -6.78 4.57 0.81
C GLN A 209 -6.49 4.77 2.31
N ARG A 210 -5.36 4.26 2.79
CA ARG A 210 -4.94 4.40 4.19
C ARG A 210 -4.78 5.87 4.59
N PHE A 211 -4.20 6.69 3.72
CA PHE A 211 -4.08 8.12 3.94
C PHE A 211 -5.45 8.79 4.11
N GLU A 212 -6.42 8.50 3.23
CA GLU A 212 -7.77 9.07 3.34
C GLU A 212 -8.54 8.58 4.58
N GLU A 213 -8.39 7.30 4.94
CA GLU A 213 -8.99 6.74 6.17
C GLU A 213 -8.41 7.42 7.42
N ARG A 214 -7.08 7.54 7.51
CA ARG A 214 -6.41 8.22 8.63
C ARG A 214 -6.72 9.71 8.67
N ARG A 215 -6.80 10.37 7.51
CA ARG A 215 -7.20 11.78 7.41
C ARG A 215 -8.58 12.02 8.02
N LYS A 216 -9.54 11.13 7.76
CA LYS A 216 -10.89 11.18 8.35
C LYS A 216 -10.87 10.98 9.87
N GLN A 217 -10.07 10.01 10.35
CA GLN A 217 -9.97 9.70 11.78
C GLN A 217 -9.27 10.80 12.59
N LEU A 218 -8.24 11.43 12.02
CA LEU A 218 -7.45 12.48 12.66
C LEU A 218 -8.07 13.88 12.51
N SER A 219 -9.17 14.03 11.78
CA SER A 219 -9.75 15.33 11.45
C SER A 219 -10.10 16.14 12.73
N PRO A 220 -9.67 17.41 12.85
CA PRO A 220 -8.91 18.18 11.86
C PRO A 220 -7.40 17.85 11.85
N CYS A 221 -6.83 17.63 10.65
CA CYS A 221 -5.39 17.37 10.45
C CYS A 221 -4.83 18.17 9.27
N LEU A 222 -3.51 18.39 9.24
CA LEU A 222 -2.79 18.90 8.07
C LEU A 222 -2.37 17.70 7.19
N ALA A 223 -3.09 17.52 6.10
CA ALA A 223 -2.83 16.46 5.12
C ALA A 223 -1.88 16.97 4.01
N VAL A 224 -0.75 16.28 3.84
CA VAL A 224 0.28 16.62 2.85
C VAL A 224 0.51 15.42 1.93
N ALA A 225 0.51 15.62 0.61
CA ALA A 225 0.86 14.56 -0.35
C ALA A 225 2.10 14.95 -1.15
N PHE A 226 3.03 14.01 -1.28
CA PHE A 226 4.31 14.20 -1.95
C PHE A 226 4.41 13.21 -3.10
N ILE A 227 3.97 13.65 -4.28
CA ILE A 227 3.56 12.75 -5.37
C ILE A 227 4.69 12.51 -6.39
N SER A 228 5.59 13.47 -6.61
CA SER A 228 6.95 13.22 -7.11
C SER A 228 7.79 14.51 -7.09
N ALA A 229 9.12 14.36 -7.04
CA ALA A 229 10.01 15.35 -7.59
C ALA A 229 9.92 15.20 -9.12
N ARG A 230 9.71 16.30 -9.86
CA ARG A 230 9.95 16.30 -11.30
C ARG A 230 11.33 15.69 -11.55
N GLN A 231 11.43 14.73 -12.48
CA GLN A 231 12.64 13.97 -12.82
C GLN A 231 13.92 14.82 -12.70
N VAL A 232 14.66 14.67 -11.61
CA VAL A 232 16.08 15.04 -11.55
C VAL A 232 16.84 13.75 -11.76
N VAL A 233 17.16 13.46 -13.02
CA VAL A 233 17.99 12.33 -13.41
C VAL A 233 19.36 12.53 -12.77
N THR A 234 19.69 11.72 -11.76
CA THR A 234 21.04 11.66 -11.19
C THR A 234 21.42 10.20 -10.95
N HIS A 235 22.66 9.87 -11.35
CA HIS A 235 23.25 8.54 -11.34
C HIS A 235 23.41 7.97 -9.92
N LYS A 236 23.17 6.65 -9.78
CA LYS A 236 23.23 5.86 -8.54
C LYS A 236 24.62 5.85 -7.86
N PRO A 237 24.65 5.73 -6.52
CA PRO A 237 25.58 4.86 -5.83
C PRO A 237 24.85 3.75 -5.03
N ASP A 238 25.48 2.59 -4.93
CA ASP A 238 24.97 1.37 -4.27
C ASP A 238 24.85 1.52 -2.74
N GLY A 239 23.79 0.93 -2.18
CA GLY A 239 23.53 0.85 -0.74
C GLY A 239 22.04 0.98 -0.41
N ALA A 240 21.35 -0.15 -0.24
CA ALA A 240 19.90 -0.18 0.00
C ALA A 240 19.50 0.29 1.42
N GLU A 241 20.29 -0.04 2.45
CA GLU A 241 19.96 0.32 3.84
C GLU A 241 20.19 1.80 4.18
N ALA A 242 21.16 2.47 3.53
CA ALA A 242 21.40 3.89 3.71
C ALA A 242 20.28 4.77 3.12
N ARG A 243 19.55 4.25 2.12
CA ARG A 243 18.47 4.98 1.43
C ARG A 243 17.21 5.11 2.29
N ASP A 244 16.86 4.10 3.08
CA ASP A 244 15.65 4.15 3.92
C ASP A 244 15.80 5.09 5.12
N VAL A 245 16.99 5.10 5.75
CA VAL A 245 17.31 6.04 6.85
C VAL A 245 17.30 7.48 6.36
N LEU A 246 17.77 7.75 5.14
CA LEU A 246 17.77 9.11 4.56
C LEU A 246 16.34 9.62 4.28
N LYS A 247 15.45 8.74 3.81
CA LYS A 247 14.07 9.08 3.46
C LYS A 247 13.21 9.39 4.69
N ALA A 248 13.32 8.58 5.75
CA ALA A 248 12.65 8.83 7.03
C ALA A 248 13.17 10.11 7.69
N ARG A 249 14.49 10.34 7.65
CA ARG A 249 15.12 11.54 8.19
C ARG A 249 14.67 12.81 7.46
N GLN A 250 14.51 12.78 6.14
CA GLN A 250 14.03 13.95 5.38
C GLN A 250 12.56 14.28 5.61
N ALA A 251 11.68 13.28 5.70
CA ALA A 251 10.29 13.50 6.10
C ALA A 251 10.21 14.06 7.52
N GLN A 252 11.05 13.55 8.42
CA GLN A 252 11.19 14.04 9.79
C GLN A 252 11.81 15.43 9.87
N ASP A 253 12.78 15.76 9.02
CA ASP A 253 13.38 17.09 8.91
C ASP A 253 12.34 18.09 8.40
N LEU A 254 11.46 17.68 7.48
CA LEU A 254 10.39 18.52 6.94
C LEU A 254 9.25 18.71 7.96
N LEU A 255 8.87 17.65 8.67
CA LEU A 255 8.01 17.74 9.88
C LEU A 255 8.63 18.67 10.92
N SER A 256 9.94 18.55 11.16
CA SER A 256 10.68 19.39 12.11
C SER A 256 10.74 20.84 11.63
N LEU A 257 10.90 21.08 10.32
CA LEU A 257 10.94 22.41 9.72
C LEU A 257 9.56 23.09 9.75
N LEU A 258 8.49 22.35 9.45
CA LEU A 258 7.11 22.84 9.60
C LEU A 258 6.82 23.19 11.07
N THR A 259 7.20 22.31 11.99
CA THR A 259 7.07 22.51 13.44
C THR A 259 7.90 23.70 13.95
N ALA A 260 9.14 23.86 13.49
CA ALA A 260 10.07 24.92 13.88
C ALA A 260 9.64 26.30 13.35
N GLN A 261 9.20 26.38 12.09
CA GLN A 261 8.69 27.63 11.50
C GLN A 261 7.46 28.15 12.27
N ARG A 262 6.59 27.26 12.74
CA ARG A 262 5.45 27.64 13.59
C ARG A 262 5.91 28.08 14.99
N SER A 263 6.91 27.42 15.57
CA SER A 263 7.45 27.77 16.89
C SER A 263 8.06 29.18 16.92
N HIS A 264 8.73 29.59 15.85
CA HIS A 264 9.25 30.95 15.69
C HIS A 264 8.15 32.03 15.64
N LEU A 265 6.91 31.69 15.27
CA LEU A 265 5.78 32.63 15.29
C LEU A 265 5.22 32.84 16.70
N GLY A 266 5.35 31.86 17.60
CA GLY A 266 4.86 31.96 18.98
C GLY A 266 5.80 32.68 19.95
N GLY A 267 7.08 32.86 19.58
CA GLY A 267 8.11 33.43 20.45
C GLY A 267 8.27 34.96 20.40
N HIS A 268 7.63 35.64 19.45
CA HIS A 268 7.73 37.10 19.35
C HIS A 268 6.58 37.78 20.12
N SER A 269 6.86 38.02 21.40
CA SER A 269 6.09 38.88 22.30
C SER A 269 6.01 40.33 21.75
N ALA A 270 4.78 40.83 21.63
CA ALA A 270 4.40 42.25 21.67
C ALA A 270 5.07 43.25 20.68
N VAL A 271 5.44 42.83 19.47
CA VAL A 271 5.70 43.76 18.36
C VAL A 271 4.40 44.02 17.59
N ARG A 272 4.16 45.29 17.20
CA ARG A 272 2.89 45.83 16.67
C ARG A 272 2.13 44.86 15.75
N ALA A 273 0.90 44.53 16.14
CA ALA A 273 0.01 43.59 15.45
C ALA A 273 -0.25 43.93 13.97
N GLN A 274 -0.06 45.18 13.54
CA GLN A 274 -0.25 45.61 12.15
C GLN A 274 0.94 45.26 11.24
N ASP A 275 2.20 45.44 11.66
CA ASP A 275 3.39 45.11 10.86
C ASP A 275 3.59 43.58 10.72
N LEU A 276 3.16 42.82 11.72
CA LEU A 276 3.23 41.36 11.71
C LEU A 276 2.32 40.74 10.64
N THR A 277 1.26 41.41 10.18
CA THR A 277 0.35 40.84 9.16
C THR A 277 1.02 40.73 7.79
N GLY A 278 1.80 41.74 7.38
CA GLY A 278 2.54 41.74 6.12
C GLY A 278 3.64 40.70 6.11
N GLU A 279 4.47 40.67 7.15
CA GLU A 279 5.58 39.72 7.26
C GLU A 279 5.06 38.28 7.39
N ARG A 280 4.01 38.05 8.17
CA ARG A 280 3.38 36.72 8.32
C ARG A 280 2.78 36.22 7.00
N ARG A 281 2.13 37.09 6.22
CA ARG A 281 1.64 36.76 4.86
C ARG A 281 2.81 36.40 3.94
N GLN A 282 3.90 37.17 3.96
CA GLN A 282 5.08 36.90 3.13
C GLN A 282 5.80 35.61 3.53
N ARG A 283 5.87 35.28 4.83
CA ARG A 283 6.39 33.99 5.32
C ARG A 283 5.51 32.81 4.92
N LYS A 284 4.18 32.95 5.07
CA LYS A 284 3.19 31.95 4.60
C LYS A 284 3.37 31.67 3.12
N HIS A 285 3.45 32.74 2.31
CA HIS A 285 3.63 32.65 0.86
C HIS A 285 4.95 31.97 0.49
N ARG A 286 6.07 32.36 1.11
CA ARG A 286 7.39 31.72 0.89
C ARG A 286 7.37 30.24 1.24
N LEU A 287 6.71 29.86 2.34
CA LEU A 287 6.57 28.46 2.73
C LEU A 287 5.73 27.67 1.73
N LEU A 288 4.56 28.18 1.33
CA LEU A 288 3.71 27.55 0.30
C LEU A 288 4.46 27.39 -1.02
N GLN A 289 5.21 28.41 -1.43
CA GLN A 289 6.04 28.37 -2.64
C GLN A 289 7.15 27.32 -2.52
N ALA A 290 7.83 27.22 -1.37
CA ALA A 290 8.87 26.23 -1.13
C ALA A 290 8.30 24.80 -1.15
N LEU A 291 7.16 24.56 -0.51
CA LEU A 291 6.47 23.27 -0.50
C LEU A 291 5.99 22.88 -1.90
N SER A 292 5.40 23.83 -2.64
CA SER A 292 5.00 23.62 -4.04
C SER A 292 6.19 23.31 -4.95
N THR A 293 7.31 24.04 -4.79
CA THR A 293 8.55 23.81 -5.55
C THR A 293 9.14 22.42 -5.27
N ALA A 294 8.96 21.90 -4.05
CA ALA A 294 9.36 20.54 -3.71
C ALA A 294 8.47 19.48 -4.37
N GLY A 295 7.29 19.82 -4.91
CA GLY A 295 6.31 18.87 -5.44
C GLY A 295 5.28 18.39 -4.40
N MET A 296 5.11 19.14 -3.31
CA MET A 296 4.09 18.87 -2.31
C MET A 296 2.74 19.48 -2.70
N VAL A 297 1.69 18.70 -2.48
CA VAL A 297 0.30 19.12 -2.57
C VAL A 297 -0.27 19.20 -1.16
N LEU A 298 -0.87 20.33 -0.84
CA LEU A 298 -1.42 20.65 0.48
C LEU A 298 -2.92 20.92 0.36
N ASP A 299 -3.68 20.53 1.37
CA ASP A 299 -5.03 21.06 1.58
C ASP A 299 -4.90 22.50 2.10
N GLU A 300 -5.10 23.49 1.22
CA GLU A 300 -4.94 24.92 1.56
C GLU A 300 -5.82 25.35 2.74
N ALA A 301 -7.06 24.86 2.82
CA ALA A 301 -7.96 25.20 3.92
C ALA A 301 -7.48 24.61 5.26
N ALA A 302 -6.95 23.38 5.24
CA ALA A 302 -6.35 22.77 6.42
C ALA A 302 -5.04 23.46 6.82
N PHE A 303 -4.21 23.83 5.84
CA PHE A 303 -2.97 24.58 6.07
C PHE A 303 -3.25 25.96 6.66
N ASP A 304 -4.27 26.66 6.17
CA ASP A 304 -4.66 27.98 6.67
C ASP A 304 -5.12 27.90 8.13
N ARG A 305 -5.99 26.94 8.45
CA ARG A 305 -6.37 26.67 9.85
C ARG A 305 -5.17 26.33 10.71
N TRP A 306 -4.23 25.51 10.20
CA TRP A 306 -3.00 25.16 10.92
C TRP A 306 -2.07 26.36 11.14
N TRP A 307 -1.95 27.24 10.15
CA TRP A 307 -1.11 28.43 10.17
C TRP A 307 -1.67 29.55 11.05
N GLU A 308 -2.99 29.64 11.12
CA GLU A 308 -3.71 30.65 11.89
C GLU A 308 -3.88 30.28 13.37
N ASP A 309 -3.79 28.98 13.69
CA ASP A 309 -3.93 28.46 15.05
C ASP A 309 -2.91 29.10 16.03
N PRO A 310 -3.36 29.97 16.95
CA PRO A 310 -2.50 30.75 17.83
C PRO A 310 -1.86 29.93 18.95
N ARG A 311 -2.21 28.63 19.07
CA ARG A 311 -1.72 27.78 20.15
C ARG A 311 -0.21 27.50 19.96
N PRO A 312 0.62 27.73 21.00
CA PRO A 312 2.07 27.52 20.93
C PRO A 312 2.40 26.04 20.72
N VAL A 313 3.38 25.78 19.86
CA VAL A 313 3.83 24.43 19.45
C VAL A 313 4.44 23.64 20.62
N ASN A 314 4.89 24.32 21.67
CA ASN A 314 5.56 23.70 22.82
C ASN A 314 4.61 22.93 23.75
N ARG A 315 3.30 22.86 23.47
CA ARG A 315 2.42 21.89 24.11
C ARG A 315 2.25 20.68 23.18
N PRO A 316 2.68 19.48 23.59
CA PRO A 316 2.60 18.25 22.78
C PRO A 316 1.16 17.84 22.40
N CYS A 317 0.14 18.55 22.88
CA CYS A 317 -1.27 18.24 22.64
C CYS A 317 -2.04 19.30 21.81
N SER A 318 -1.42 20.35 21.25
CA SER A 318 -2.19 21.48 20.65
C SER A 318 -1.92 21.86 19.20
N ALA A 319 -1.01 21.20 18.49
CA ALA A 319 -0.89 21.37 17.03
C ALA A 319 -1.81 20.36 16.31
N LEU A 320 -2.49 20.77 15.24
CA LEU A 320 -3.22 19.82 14.40
C LEU A 320 -2.23 18.73 13.93
N PRO A 321 -2.57 17.44 14.05
CA PRO A 321 -1.71 16.35 13.61
C PRO A 321 -1.36 16.52 12.13
N ILE A 322 -0.13 16.19 11.77
CA ILE A 322 0.35 16.20 10.38
C ILE A 322 0.30 14.76 9.87
N LEU A 323 -0.35 14.57 8.72
CA LEU A 323 -0.43 13.29 8.03
C LEU A 323 0.17 13.46 6.64
N MET A 324 1.16 12.63 6.29
CA MET A 324 1.83 12.72 5.00
C MET A 324 1.63 11.46 4.16
N LEU A 325 1.37 11.62 2.87
CA LEU A 325 1.45 10.57 1.86
C LEU A 325 2.72 10.80 1.04
N VAL A 326 3.66 9.87 1.07
CA VAL A 326 5.00 10.01 0.45
C VAL A 326 5.15 8.99 -0.66
N GLY A 327 5.35 9.44 -1.90
CA GLY A 327 5.62 8.58 -3.05
C GLY A 327 7.08 8.15 -3.19
N PRO A 328 7.36 7.14 -4.03
CA PRO A 328 8.69 6.49 -4.15
C PRO A 328 9.80 7.42 -4.66
N ASN A 329 9.45 8.34 -5.58
CA ASN A 329 10.38 9.23 -6.31
C ASN A 329 10.41 10.65 -5.77
N ALA A 330 9.70 10.90 -4.67
CA ALA A 330 9.55 12.25 -4.19
C ALA A 330 10.83 12.73 -3.45
N LEU A 331 11.72 11.81 -3.06
CA LEU A 331 12.93 12.13 -2.31
C LEU A 331 14.17 12.02 -3.22
N PRO A 332 15.09 13.00 -3.20
CA PRO A 332 16.25 13.01 -4.08
C PRO A 332 17.13 11.79 -3.84
N HIS A 333 17.41 11.04 -4.91
CA HIS A 333 18.53 10.10 -4.93
C HIS A 333 19.81 10.91 -4.73
N ARG A 334 20.53 10.67 -3.63
CA ARG A 334 21.85 11.25 -3.42
C ARG A 334 22.92 10.33 -3.97
#